data_AF-A0AAD3MXB7-F1
#
_entry.id   AF-A0AAD3MXB7-F1
#
_cell.length_a   1.000
_cell.length_b   1.000
_cell.length_c   1.000
_cell.angle_alpha   90.00
_cell.angle_beta   90.00
_cell.angle_gamma   90.00
#
_symmetry.space_group_name_H-M   'P 1'
#
loop_
_entity.id
_entity.type
_entity.pdbx_description
1 polymer ?
#
loop_
_entity_poly.entity_id
_entity_poly.type
_entity_poly.pdbx_seq_one_letter_code
_entity_poly.pdbx_strand_id
1 'polypeptide(L)'
;MLKHQCVCGNAHIHPEHAGRVQSIWSRLQETGLLGRCERIRGRKASLDEIQSVHSEFHTLLYGTSPLNRHKLDHKKLLGPISQKMYAVLPCGGIGVDSDTVWNEMHSSAAVRMAVGSVIELAFRVAAGELKNGFAVVRPPGHHAEESTAMGFCFFNSVAITAKLLQQKLGVGKILIVDWDIHHGNGTQQAFYSDPNVLYISLHRYDNGNFFPGSGAPEEVGSGFGQLTQLLMGLAGGRVVMALEGGHDLTAICDASEACVSALLGDTCDSIFQWPQEKPCPKACASLERVIEIQSKHWSCLQNLPQTSGHSLLDGPLGAQGQSEKDEAETVSAMASLSVDVEQPGSVPDNSESSRSGVHCGDHLIASL
;
A
#
# COMPACT_ATOMS: atom_id res chain seq x y z
N MET A 1 15.83 8.58 0.11
CA MET A 1 14.52 8.25 -0.61
C MET A 1 14.16 9.37 -1.61
N LEU A 2 14.64 10.61 -1.44
CA LEU A 2 14.35 11.75 -2.35
C LEU A 2 15.19 11.65 -3.62
N LYS A 3 16.28 10.94 -3.44
CA LYS A 3 17.20 10.90 -4.60
C LYS A 3 16.74 9.88 -5.64
N HIS A 4 15.79 8.98 -5.23
CA HIS A 4 15.17 8.14 -6.28
C HIS A 4 14.30 8.98 -7.22
N GLN A 5 14.98 9.44 -8.30
CA GLN A 5 14.32 10.33 -9.28
C GLN A 5 14.88 10.04 -10.68
N CYS A 6 13.90 10.21 -11.65
CA CYS A 6 14.36 10.00 -13.04
C CYS A 6 15.44 11.03 -13.42
N VAL A 7 16.28 10.64 -14.29
CA VAL A 7 17.41 11.55 -14.64
C VAL A 7 16.90 12.66 -15.57
N CYS A 8 15.71 12.46 -16.10
CA CYS A 8 15.21 13.53 -17.00
C CYS A 8 14.85 14.79 -16.21
N GLY A 9 14.65 14.59 -14.91
CA GLY A 9 14.51 15.77 -14.01
C GLY A 9 13.11 16.38 -14.12
N ASN A 10 12.20 15.76 -14.83
CA ASN A 10 10.86 16.36 -14.97
C ASN A 10 9.84 15.63 -14.08
N ALA A 11 9.52 16.31 -12.98
CA ALA A 11 8.62 15.67 -11.98
C ALA A 11 7.16 15.73 -12.46
N HIS A 12 6.88 16.53 -13.50
CA HIS A 12 5.49 16.65 -13.98
C HIS A 12 5.05 15.41 -14.75
N ILE A 13 5.98 14.71 -15.26
CA ILE A 13 5.57 13.53 -16.08
C ILE A 13 5.76 12.25 -15.26
N HIS A 14 6.37 12.46 -14.04
CA HIS A 14 6.50 11.30 -13.15
C HIS A 14 5.70 11.56 -11.86
N PRO A 15 4.58 10.90 -11.84
CA PRO A 15 3.67 11.20 -10.71
C PRO A 15 4.25 10.73 -9.38
N GLU A 16 5.02 9.61 -9.47
CA GLU A 16 5.73 9.22 -8.24
C GLU A 16 7.08 9.95 -8.15
N HIS A 17 7.03 11.10 -7.43
CA HIS A 17 8.28 11.89 -7.35
C HIS A 17 8.55 12.30 -5.90
N ALA A 18 9.76 12.88 -5.70
CA ALA A 18 10.30 13.14 -4.34
C ALA A 18 9.44 14.17 -3.60
N GLY A 19 8.79 15.04 -4.39
CA GLY A 19 7.95 16.08 -3.75
C GLY A 19 6.84 15.49 -2.89
N ARG A 20 6.47 14.29 -3.10
CA ARG A 20 5.36 13.71 -2.32
C ARG A 20 5.73 13.58 -0.83
N VAL A 21 6.88 12.88 -0.56
CA VAL A 21 7.19 12.64 0.87
C VAL A 21 7.76 13.93 1.48
N GLN A 22 8.38 14.82 0.58
CA GLN A 22 8.89 16.09 1.14
C GLN A 22 7.73 16.98 1.58
N SER A 23 6.71 16.99 0.83
CA SER A 23 5.57 17.86 1.18
C SER A 23 4.82 17.33 2.40
N ILE A 24 4.67 16.03 2.48
CA ILE A 24 4.00 15.47 3.67
C ILE A 24 4.81 15.80 4.93
N TRP A 25 6.11 15.52 4.78
CA TRP A 25 6.94 15.79 5.97
C TRP A 25 6.85 17.26 6.36
N SER A 26 6.91 18.23 5.38
CA SER A 26 6.79 19.68 5.69
C SER A 26 5.44 19.99 6.34
N ARG A 27 4.40 19.37 5.79
CA ARG A 27 3.07 19.60 6.39
C ARG A 27 3.01 19.13 7.85
N LEU A 28 3.51 17.95 8.12
CA LEU A 28 3.49 17.46 9.53
C LEU A 28 4.32 18.35 10.43
N GLN A 29 5.40 18.87 9.90
CA GLN A 29 6.23 19.80 10.71
C GLN A 29 5.49 21.12 10.94
N GLU A 30 4.91 21.69 9.90
CA GLU A 30 4.28 23.01 10.01
C GLU A 30 3.05 22.96 10.91
N THR A 31 2.39 21.80 10.95
CA THR A 31 1.18 21.70 11.80
C THR A 31 1.55 21.36 13.24
N GLY A 32 2.89 21.10 13.52
CA GLY A 32 3.35 20.84 14.91
C GLY A 32 3.22 19.36 15.29
N LEU A 33 2.66 18.55 14.36
CA LEU A 33 2.44 17.13 14.72
C LEU A 33 3.76 16.39 14.90
N LEU A 34 4.80 16.83 14.14
CA LEU A 34 6.07 16.12 14.28
C LEU A 34 6.63 16.29 15.70
N GLY A 35 6.39 17.47 16.32
CA GLY A 35 6.88 17.74 17.70
C GLY A 35 6.22 16.84 18.74
N ARG A 36 5.18 16.21 18.32
CA ARG A 36 4.47 15.33 19.29
C ARG A 36 4.78 13.86 19.01
N CYS A 37 5.49 13.65 17.93
CA CYS A 37 5.88 12.27 17.61
C CYS A 37 7.36 12.04 17.92
N GLU A 38 7.63 10.72 18.19
CA GLU A 38 9.06 10.35 18.26
C GLU A 38 9.60 10.05 16.84
N ARG A 39 10.74 10.71 16.54
CA ARG A 39 11.33 10.47 15.21
C ARG A 39 12.25 9.25 15.25
N ILE A 40 11.94 8.44 14.25
CA ILE A 40 12.74 7.20 14.21
C ILE A 40 13.65 7.24 12.97
N ARG A 41 14.91 6.92 13.32
CA ARG A 41 15.84 6.90 12.18
C ARG A 41 15.70 5.60 11.38
N GLY A 42 15.60 5.79 10.05
CA GLY A 42 15.49 4.60 9.18
C GLY A 42 16.88 4.02 8.83
N ARG A 43 16.82 2.85 8.16
CA ARG A 43 18.06 2.21 7.66
C ARG A 43 17.73 1.43 6.38
N LYS A 44 18.82 1.10 5.72
CA LYS A 44 18.59 0.24 4.55
C LYS A 44 18.30 -1.20 4.98
N ALA A 45 17.27 -1.71 4.38
CA ALA A 45 17.01 -3.14 4.65
C ALA A 45 18.13 -4.00 4.06
N SER A 46 18.46 -5.03 4.86
CA SER A 46 19.45 -5.97 4.31
C SER A 46 18.85 -6.81 3.18
N LEU A 47 19.77 -7.37 2.38
CA LEU A 47 19.26 -8.21 1.26
C LEU A 47 18.55 -9.46 1.80
N ASP A 48 19.02 -9.96 2.96
CA ASP A 48 18.34 -11.14 3.56
C ASP A 48 16.92 -10.80 3.99
N GLU A 49 16.80 -9.61 4.51
CA GLU A 49 15.42 -9.21 4.90
C GLU A 49 14.51 -9.13 3.66
N ILE A 50 15.03 -8.60 2.62
CA ILE A 50 14.20 -8.40 1.41
C ILE A 50 13.85 -9.76 0.80
N GLN A 51 14.71 -10.73 0.97
CA GLN A 51 14.48 -12.04 0.33
C GLN A 51 13.40 -12.83 1.08
N SER A 52 12.91 -12.24 2.18
CA SER A 52 11.77 -12.93 2.81
C SER A 52 10.53 -12.90 1.90
N VAL A 53 10.51 -11.98 0.93
CA VAL A 53 9.35 -11.91 0.00
C VAL A 53 9.85 -12.02 -1.44
N HIS A 54 10.99 -11.50 -1.69
CA HIS A 54 11.40 -11.44 -3.11
C HIS A 54 12.52 -12.45 -3.39
N SER A 55 12.57 -12.90 -4.71
CA SER A 55 13.58 -13.89 -5.09
C SER A 55 14.99 -13.30 -4.97
N GLU A 56 15.86 -14.14 -4.87
CA GLU A 56 17.28 -13.71 -4.74
C GLU A 56 17.69 -12.83 -5.94
N PHE A 57 17.32 -13.31 -7.10
CA PHE A 57 17.70 -12.52 -8.29
C PHE A 57 17.08 -11.11 -8.24
N HIS A 58 15.81 -10.98 -8.01
CA HIS A 58 15.13 -9.67 -7.90
C HIS A 58 15.79 -8.78 -6.84
N THR A 59 16.17 -9.39 -5.75
CA THR A 59 16.80 -8.62 -4.65
C THR A 59 18.17 -8.08 -5.08
N LEU A 60 18.87 -8.90 -5.75
CA LEU A 60 20.22 -8.43 -6.14
C LEU A 60 20.10 -7.40 -7.26
N LEU A 61 19.16 -7.65 -8.09
CA LEU A 61 19.03 -6.74 -9.23
C LEU A 61 18.65 -5.33 -8.74
N TYR A 62 17.75 -5.18 -7.82
CA TYR A 62 17.27 -3.82 -7.48
C TYR A 62 17.84 -3.37 -6.13
N GLY A 63 18.54 -4.29 -5.45
CA GLY A 63 19.00 -3.91 -4.09
C GLY A 63 20.49 -3.61 -4.07
N THR A 64 21.17 -3.77 -5.22
CA THR A 64 22.63 -3.48 -5.25
C THR A 64 22.91 -2.51 -6.41
N SER A 65 23.87 -1.65 -6.11
CA SER A 65 24.26 -0.74 -7.21
C SER A 65 24.94 -1.50 -8.34
N PRO A 66 24.63 -1.07 -9.56
CA PRO A 66 25.26 -1.73 -10.73
C PRO A 66 26.79 -1.72 -10.63
N LEU A 67 27.37 -0.72 -9.96
CA LEU A 67 28.85 -0.66 -9.86
C LEU A 67 29.38 -1.75 -8.93
N ASN A 68 28.58 -2.14 -8.00
CA ASN A 68 29.02 -3.18 -7.05
C ASN A 68 28.61 -4.59 -7.51
N ARG A 69 27.88 -4.60 -8.65
CA ARG A 69 27.38 -5.91 -9.13
C ARG A 69 28.47 -6.67 -9.87
N HIS A 70 29.46 -5.88 -10.32
CA HIS A 70 30.58 -6.53 -11.02
C HIS A 70 31.43 -7.35 -10.04
N LYS A 71 31.24 -7.09 -8.70
CA LYS A 71 32.01 -7.83 -7.68
C LYS A 71 31.25 -9.08 -7.22
N LEU A 72 29.97 -9.19 -7.71
CA LEU A 72 29.11 -10.33 -7.31
C LEU A 72 29.22 -11.46 -8.34
N ASP A 73 29.53 -12.73 -7.90
CA ASP A 73 29.72 -13.97 -8.67
C ASP A 73 28.91 -13.95 -9.98
N HIS A 74 29.50 -13.64 -11.13
CA HIS A 74 29.08 -13.55 -12.54
C HIS A 74 28.19 -14.74 -12.93
N LYS A 75 28.15 -15.84 -12.13
CA LYS A 75 27.37 -17.05 -12.46
C LYS A 75 25.96 -16.96 -11.87
N LYS A 76 25.75 -16.02 -10.84
CA LYS A 76 24.43 -15.86 -10.17
C LYS A 76 23.61 -14.76 -10.86
N LEU A 77 24.22 -13.92 -11.72
CA LEU A 77 23.52 -12.81 -12.40
C LEU A 77 23.30 -13.15 -13.88
N LEU A 78 23.99 -14.31 -14.42
CA LEU A 78 23.93 -14.62 -15.86
C LEU A 78 23.13 -15.91 -16.07
N GLY A 79 22.04 -16.23 -15.34
CA GLY A 79 21.17 -17.22 -16.00
C GLY A 79 20.72 -16.73 -17.39
N PRO A 80 20.60 -17.77 -18.47
CA PRO A 80 20.34 -17.48 -19.89
C PRO A 80 19.23 -16.45 -20.07
N ILE A 81 19.22 -15.15 -19.64
CA ILE A 81 18.08 -14.27 -19.97
C ILE A 81 18.60 -12.83 -20.04
N SER A 82 19.17 -12.27 -21.17
CA SER A 82 19.06 -11.26 -22.23
C SER A 82 18.72 -9.88 -21.65
N GLN A 83 19.61 -8.92 -21.28
CA GLN A 83 19.83 -7.59 -21.89
C GLN A 83 18.50 -6.90 -22.20
N LYS A 84 17.23 -7.15 -21.36
CA LYS A 84 16.23 -6.09 -21.57
C LYS A 84 15.52 -5.79 -20.26
N MET A 85 16.24 -5.63 -19.04
CA MET A 85 15.43 -5.43 -17.81
C MET A 85 15.14 -3.94 -17.59
N TYR A 86 15.89 -3.13 -18.33
CA TYR A 86 15.64 -1.68 -18.24
C TYR A 86 15.33 -1.12 -19.64
N ALA A 87 14.35 -0.30 -19.61
CA ALA A 87 14.00 0.33 -20.91
C ALA A 87 14.16 1.86 -20.83
N VAL A 88 14.60 2.35 -22.05
CA VAL A 88 14.65 3.83 -22.14
C VAL A 88 13.21 4.37 -22.20
N LEU A 89 12.95 5.33 -21.34
CA LEU A 89 11.60 5.91 -21.29
C LEU A 89 11.50 7.07 -22.30
N PRO A 90 10.32 7.43 -22.67
CA PRO A 90 10.13 8.52 -23.65
C PRO A 90 10.75 9.83 -23.15
N CYS A 91 10.90 9.93 -21.90
CA CYS A 91 11.46 11.19 -21.37
C CYS A 91 12.99 11.17 -21.40
N GLY A 92 13.56 10.01 -21.90
CA GLY A 92 15.03 9.94 -22.01
C GLY A 92 15.68 9.26 -20.80
N GLY A 93 14.87 8.97 -19.73
CA GLY A 93 15.39 8.25 -18.56
C GLY A 93 15.31 6.73 -18.75
N ILE A 94 15.65 6.05 -17.58
CA ILE A 94 15.61 4.58 -17.64
C ILE A 94 14.54 4.07 -16.65
N GLY A 95 13.91 3.04 -17.05
CA GLY A 95 12.88 2.45 -16.17
C GLY A 95 12.77 0.94 -16.38
N VAL A 96 12.08 0.30 -15.40
CA VAL A 96 11.90 -1.18 -15.52
C VAL A 96 10.61 -1.46 -16.29
N ASP A 97 9.80 -0.45 -16.38
CA ASP A 97 8.66 -0.43 -17.32
C ASP A 97 8.25 1.03 -17.57
N SER A 98 7.08 1.21 -18.25
CA SER A 98 6.77 2.56 -18.77
C SER A 98 6.51 3.56 -17.65
N ASP A 99 6.35 3.02 -16.42
CA ASP A 99 5.98 4.03 -15.38
C ASP A 99 6.83 3.84 -14.12
N THR A 100 7.79 3.01 -14.17
CA THR A 100 8.64 2.74 -13.00
C THR A 100 10.09 3.11 -13.34
N VAL A 101 10.40 4.28 -12.77
CA VAL A 101 11.71 4.85 -13.16
C VAL A 101 12.82 4.22 -12.29
N TRP A 102 14.00 4.26 -13.00
CA TRP A 102 15.17 3.71 -12.28
C TRP A 102 16.35 4.68 -12.48
N ASN A 103 16.81 5.10 -11.28
CA ASN A 103 18.08 5.86 -11.27
C ASN A 103 19.26 4.98 -10.84
N GLU A 104 20.25 4.88 -11.70
CA GLU A 104 21.33 3.88 -11.53
C GLU A 104 22.17 4.17 -10.28
N MET A 105 22.10 5.45 -9.91
CA MET A 105 22.99 5.79 -8.77
C MET A 105 22.22 5.76 -7.45
N HIS A 106 20.93 5.98 -7.52
CA HIS A 106 20.34 6.30 -6.20
C HIS A 106 19.16 5.36 -5.91
N SER A 107 18.65 4.66 -6.90
CA SER A 107 17.37 3.95 -6.68
C SER A 107 17.57 2.73 -5.77
N SER A 108 18.73 2.06 -5.91
CA SER A 108 18.91 0.87 -5.05
C SER A 108 18.91 1.26 -3.57
N ALA A 109 19.58 2.32 -3.26
CA ALA A 109 19.63 2.75 -1.85
C ALA A 109 18.24 3.21 -1.37
N ALA A 110 17.57 3.93 -2.19
CA ALA A 110 16.26 4.50 -1.78
C ALA A 110 15.23 3.38 -1.54
N VAL A 111 15.15 2.42 -2.49
CA VAL A 111 14.14 1.34 -2.32
C VAL A 111 14.44 0.53 -1.06
N ARG A 112 15.75 0.37 -0.69
CA ARG A 112 16.08 -0.37 0.56
C ARG A 112 15.80 0.49 1.79
N MET A 113 16.03 1.79 1.60
CA MET A 113 15.75 2.69 2.74
C MET A 113 14.25 2.70 3.04
N ALA A 114 13.40 2.65 2.00
CA ALA A 114 11.95 2.62 2.26
C ALA A 114 11.55 1.36 3.03
N VAL A 115 12.13 0.25 2.66
CA VAL A 115 11.80 -1.00 3.37
C VAL A 115 12.33 -0.96 4.81
N GLY A 116 13.53 -0.58 4.92
CA GLY A 116 14.15 -0.58 6.27
C GLY A 116 13.41 0.37 7.23
N SER A 117 12.93 1.48 6.66
CA SER A 117 12.24 2.45 7.53
C SER A 117 10.94 1.86 8.07
N VAL A 118 10.24 1.12 7.25
CA VAL A 118 8.97 0.51 7.72
C VAL A 118 9.29 -0.61 8.72
N ILE A 119 10.36 -1.36 8.46
CA ILE A 119 10.75 -2.44 9.39
C ILE A 119 11.07 -1.85 10.77
N GLU A 120 11.84 -0.74 10.72
CA GLU A 120 12.25 -0.16 12.02
C GLU A 120 11.03 0.32 12.81
N LEU A 121 10.19 0.96 12.14
CA LEU A 121 9.03 1.50 12.85
C LEU A 121 8.15 0.36 13.39
N ALA A 122 7.88 -0.64 12.57
CA ALA A 122 6.97 -1.74 12.98
C ALA A 122 7.57 -2.55 14.14
N PHE A 123 8.84 -2.76 14.10
CA PHE A 123 9.45 -3.59 15.18
C PHE A 123 9.41 -2.84 16.51
N ARG A 124 9.59 -1.54 16.47
CA ARG A 124 9.50 -0.78 17.75
C ARG A 124 8.06 -0.77 18.28
N VAL A 125 7.10 -0.68 17.30
CA VAL A 125 5.70 -0.75 17.77
C VAL A 125 5.39 -2.15 18.31
N ALA A 126 5.84 -3.14 17.61
CA ALA A 126 5.58 -4.52 18.06
C ALA A 126 6.26 -4.81 19.40
N ALA A 127 7.40 -4.15 19.65
CA ALA A 127 8.14 -4.41 20.89
C ALA A 127 7.57 -3.57 22.05
N GLY A 128 6.58 -2.71 21.76
CA GLY A 128 5.95 -1.87 22.80
C GLY A 128 6.76 -0.60 23.09
N GLU A 129 7.77 -0.38 22.29
CA GLU A 129 8.55 0.87 22.49
C GLU A 129 7.79 2.09 21.98
N LEU A 130 6.99 1.85 20.95
CA LEU A 130 6.07 2.90 20.46
C LEU A 130 4.64 2.36 20.43
N LYS A 131 3.71 3.29 20.61
CA LYS A 131 2.30 2.84 20.62
C LYS A 131 1.82 2.52 19.19
N ASN A 132 2.12 3.34 18.21
CA ASN A 132 1.76 3.24 16.79
C ASN A 132 2.72 4.10 15.94
N GLY A 133 2.51 4.06 14.56
CA GLY A 133 3.52 4.85 13.81
C GLY A 133 3.08 5.03 12.35
N PHE A 134 3.64 6.14 11.73
CA PHE A 134 3.41 6.44 10.30
C PHE A 134 4.76 6.58 9.59
N ALA A 135 4.93 5.66 8.59
CA ALA A 135 6.19 5.72 7.82
C ALA A 135 5.95 6.53 6.53
N VAL A 136 6.61 7.75 6.47
CA VAL A 136 6.53 8.59 5.25
C VAL A 136 7.65 8.14 4.29
N VAL A 137 7.31 7.10 3.45
CA VAL A 137 8.39 6.47 2.66
C VAL A 137 7.99 6.50 1.19
N ARG A 138 9.08 6.39 0.36
CA ARG A 138 9.00 6.13 -1.10
C ARG A 138 10.30 5.46 -1.56
N PRO A 139 10.15 4.72 -2.72
CA PRO A 139 8.98 4.41 -3.56
C PRO A 139 8.03 3.44 -2.86
N PRO A 140 6.65 3.36 -3.32
CA PRO A 140 5.70 2.42 -2.71
C PRO A 140 6.11 0.95 -2.93
N GLY A 141 5.20 0.04 -2.35
CA GLY A 141 5.75 -1.34 -2.45
C GLY A 141 4.65 -2.35 -2.79
N HIS A 142 3.45 -2.07 -2.71
CA HIS A 142 2.41 -3.12 -2.59
C HIS A 142 2.11 -3.74 -3.95
N HIS A 143 2.70 -3.31 -5.04
CA HIS A 143 2.53 -3.97 -6.35
C HIS A 143 3.71 -4.91 -6.63
N ALA A 144 4.75 -4.74 -5.84
CA ALA A 144 5.94 -5.56 -6.14
C ALA A 144 5.68 -7.02 -5.76
N GLU A 145 5.74 -7.90 -6.85
CA GLU A 145 5.57 -9.36 -6.62
C GLU A 145 6.92 -10.02 -6.31
N GLU A 146 6.91 -11.35 -6.24
CA GLU A 146 8.12 -12.05 -5.79
C GLU A 146 9.30 -11.73 -6.71
N SER A 147 9.06 -11.64 -8.02
CA SER A 147 10.22 -11.40 -8.92
C SER A 147 9.87 -10.34 -9.96
N THR A 148 8.90 -9.55 -9.67
CA THR A 148 8.50 -8.56 -10.69
C THR A 148 8.30 -7.20 -10.01
N ALA A 149 9.08 -6.17 -10.57
CA ALA A 149 8.81 -4.77 -10.18
C ALA A 149 7.76 -4.15 -11.11
N MET A 150 6.81 -3.40 -10.46
CA MET A 150 5.79 -2.77 -11.34
C MET A 150 5.03 -1.69 -10.55
N GLY A 151 4.38 -0.86 -11.30
CA GLY A 151 3.53 0.17 -10.64
C GLY A 151 4.32 1.04 -9.66
N PHE A 152 5.57 1.35 -9.99
CA PHE A 152 6.48 2.19 -9.18
C PHE A 152 7.11 1.39 -8.05
N CYS A 153 6.79 0.09 -7.89
CA CYS A 153 7.18 -0.67 -6.69
C CYS A 153 8.27 -1.69 -7.06
N PHE A 154 9.28 -1.68 -6.18
CA PHE A 154 10.39 -2.63 -6.44
C PHE A 154 10.42 -3.70 -5.35
N PHE A 155 10.29 -3.24 -4.07
CA PHE A 155 10.18 -4.19 -2.94
C PHE A 155 8.92 -3.87 -2.13
N ASN A 156 8.25 -4.98 -1.77
CA ASN A 156 7.03 -4.78 -0.96
C ASN A 156 7.36 -4.58 0.51
N SER A 157 7.50 -3.23 0.94
CA SER A 157 7.99 -2.90 2.31
C SER A 157 7.06 -3.49 3.37
N VAL A 158 5.69 -3.47 3.12
CA VAL A 158 4.72 -3.94 4.14
C VAL A 158 4.76 -5.47 4.24
N ALA A 159 4.80 -6.16 3.08
CA ALA A 159 4.86 -7.63 3.13
C ALA A 159 6.16 -8.13 3.77
N ILE A 160 7.27 -7.47 3.40
CA ILE A 160 8.56 -7.89 3.99
C ILE A 160 8.49 -7.70 5.52
N THR A 161 7.97 -6.58 5.93
CA THR A 161 7.91 -6.31 7.38
C THR A 161 7.01 -7.34 8.07
N ALA A 162 5.87 -7.68 7.50
CA ALA A 162 4.97 -8.68 8.11
C ALA A 162 5.66 -10.05 8.23
N LYS A 163 6.41 -10.45 7.15
CA LYS A 163 7.14 -11.74 7.23
C LYS A 163 8.18 -11.72 8.34
N LEU A 164 8.79 -10.56 8.46
CA LEU A 164 9.86 -10.51 9.49
C LEU A 164 9.25 -10.50 10.90
N LEU A 165 8.13 -9.80 11.04
CA LEU A 165 7.49 -9.87 12.37
C LEU A 165 7.12 -11.31 12.71
N GLN A 166 6.63 -12.09 11.70
CA GLN A 166 6.32 -13.52 11.98
C GLN A 166 7.59 -14.30 12.33
N GLN A 167 8.68 -14.03 11.56
CA GLN A 167 9.88 -14.89 11.64
C GLN A 167 10.71 -14.53 12.88
N LYS A 168 10.70 -13.17 13.19
CA LYS A 168 11.72 -12.77 14.20
C LYS A 168 11.04 -12.55 15.55
N LEU A 169 9.76 -12.18 15.52
CA LEU A 169 9.13 -11.91 16.83
C LEU A 169 8.01 -12.89 17.11
N GLY A 170 7.78 -13.81 16.16
CA GLY A 170 6.78 -14.88 16.39
C GLY A 170 5.35 -14.32 16.46
N VAL A 171 5.09 -13.21 15.77
CA VAL A 171 3.71 -12.67 15.78
C VAL A 171 2.79 -13.65 15.04
N GLY A 172 1.67 -14.10 15.76
CA GLY A 172 0.84 -15.23 15.29
C GLY A 172 -0.26 -14.75 14.33
N LYS A 173 -0.73 -13.46 14.49
CA LYS A 173 -1.77 -12.95 13.58
C LYS A 173 -1.47 -11.49 13.20
N ILE A 174 -1.56 -11.27 11.89
CA ILE A 174 -1.29 -9.91 11.38
C ILE A 174 -2.43 -9.52 10.45
N LEU A 175 -2.94 -8.32 10.70
CA LEU A 175 -3.93 -7.74 9.76
C LEU A 175 -3.28 -6.65 8.89
N ILE A 176 -3.41 -6.84 7.56
CA ILE A 176 -2.94 -5.79 6.64
C ILE A 176 -4.18 -5.21 5.93
N VAL A 177 -4.35 -3.89 6.22
CA VAL A 177 -5.44 -3.19 5.49
C VAL A 177 -4.81 -2.27 4.44
N ASP A 178 -5.23 -2.56 3.18
CA ASP A 178 -4.68 -1.79 2.05
C ASP A 178 -5.78 -0.91 1.45
N TRP A 179 -5.66 0.34 1.82
CA TRP A 179 -6.77 1.19 1.28
C TRP A 179 -6.23 2.14 0.21
N ASP A 180 -5.07 1.78 -0.35
CA ASP A 180 -4.70 2.38 -1.66
C ASP A 180 -5.75 2.03 -2.72
N ILE A 181 -5.91 3.05 -3.65
CA ILE A 181 -7.03 2.86 -4.61
C ILE A 181 -6.71 1.69 -5.56
N HIS A 182 -5.40 1.40 -5.61
CA HIS A 182 -5.04 0.23 -6.44
C HIS A 182 -4.90 -1.03 -5.59
N HIS A 183 -5.31 -2.11 -6.27
CA HIS A 183 -5.12 -3.40 -5.57
C HIS A 183 -3.64 -3.66 -5.31
N GLY A 184 -3.38 -4.11 -4.12
CA GLY A 184 -1.98 -4.51 -3.77
C GLY A 184 -1.69 -5.96 -4.15
N ASN A 185 -1.49 -6.18 -5.43
CA ASN A 185 -1.32 -7.57 -5.92
C ASN A 185 -0.09 -8.25 -5.31
N GLY A 186 0.95 -7.52 -5.06
CA GLY A 186 2.15 -8.11 -4.43
C GLY A 186 1.88 -8.62 -3.01
N THR A 187 1.14 -7.79 -2.27
CA THR A 187 0.84 -8.21 -0.89
C THR A 187 -0.08 -9.44 -0.89
N GLN A 188 -1.10 -9.43 -1.78
CA GLN A 188 -1.98 -10.62 -1.88
C GLN A 188 -1.16 -11.88 -2.21
N GLN A 189 -0.30 -11.74 -3.25
CA GLN A 189 0.52 -12.91 -3.62
C GLN A 189 1.38 -13.39 -2.44
N ALA A 190 1.87 -12.47 -1.63
CA ALA A 190 2.83 -12.87 -0.56
C ALA A 190 2.12 -13.67 0.53
N PHE A 191 0.76 -13.51 0.67
CA PHE A 191 0.17 -14.16 1.86
C PHE A 191 -1.08 -14.95 1.45
N TYR A 192 -1.18 -15.22 0.14
CA TYR A 192 -2.42 -15.83 -0.37
C TYR A 192 -2.70 -17.15 0.35
N SER A 193 -1.64 -17.84 0.72
CA SER A 193 -1.91 -19.16 1.33
C SER A 193 -1.60 -19.13 2.83
N ASP A 194 -1.38 -17.93 3.36
CA ASP A 194 -0.99 -17.84 4.78
C ASP A 194 -2.22 -17.42 5.61
N PRO A 195 -2.71 -18.28 6.45
CA PRO A 195 -3.94 -17.97 7.22
C PRO A 195 -3.65 -17.05 8.42
N ASN A 196 -2.40 -16.84 8.68
CA ASN A 196 -2.06 -16.04 9.88
C ASN A 196 -1.91 -14.56 9.52
N VAL A 197 -2.14 -14.32 8.25
CA VAL A 197 -2.14 -12.91 7.82
C VAL A 197 -3.44 -12.66 7.04
N LEU A 198 -4.24 -11.79 7.63
CA LEU A 198 -5.44 -11.38 6.88
C LEU A 198 -5.17 -10.10 6.08
N TYR A 199 -5.39 -10.21 4.81
CA TYR A 199 -5.19 -9.04 3.92
C TYR A 199 -6.55 -8.57 3.40
N ILE A 200 -6.82 -7.26 3.73
CA ILE A 200 -8.06 -6.65 3.21
C ILE A 200 -7.68 -5.45 2.33
N SER A 201 -8.15 -5.51 1.11
CA SER A 201 -7.88 -4.39 0.19
C SER A 201 -9.19 -3.72 -0.23
N LEU A 202 -9.19 -2.36 -0.11
CA LEU A 202 -10.27 -1.55 -0.70
C LEU A 202 -9.73 -0.84 -1.95
N HIS A 203 -10.38 -1.27 -3.13
CA HIS A 203 -9.77 -0.68 -4.34
C HIS A 203 -10.83 -0.57 -5.45
N ARG A 204 -10.44 0.31 -6.38
CA ARG A 204 -11.28 0.36 -7.60
C ARG A 204 -10.98 -0.83 -8.52
N TYR A 205 -12.06 -1.67 -8.82
CA TYR A 205 -11.86 -2.89 -9.61
C TYR A 205 -12.43 -2.74 -11.02
N ASP A 206 -13.54 -2.09 -11.29
CA ASP A 206 -14.23 -1.82 -12.57
C ASP A 206 -14.11 -3.04 -13.51
N ASN A 207 -14.47 -4.33 -12.84
CA ASN A 207 -14.47 -5.62 -13.55
C ASN A 207 -13.14 -5.88 -14.26
N GLY A 208 -12.12 -5.30 -13.72
CA GLY A 208 -10.79 -5.70 -14.26
C GLY A 208 -10.24 -4.63 -15.21
N ASN A 209 -10.96 -3.43 -15.47
CA ASN A 209 -10.54 -2.46 -16.51
C ASN A 209 -9.82 -1.25 -15.89
N PHE A 210 -9.52 -1.23 -14.65
CA PHE A 210 -8.68 -0.19 -14.00
C PHE A 210 -7.39 -0.82 -13.47
N PHE A 211 -6.26 -0.11 -14.08
CA PHE A 211 -4.97 -0.69 -13.64
C PHE A 211 -5.00 -1.05 -12.16
N PRO A 212 -4.53 -2.24 -11.82
CA PRO A 212 -4.04 -3.32 -12.69
C PRO A 212 -5.19 -4.11 -13.31
N GLY A 213 -6.53 -3.50 -13.58
CA GLY A 213 -7.75 -4.14 -14.09
C GLY A 213 -8.79 -4.42 -13.00
N SER A 214 -8.96 -3.45 -11.84
CA SER A 214 -10.01 -3.41 -10.81
C SER A 214 -10.22 -1.96 -10.34
N GLY A 215 -11.90 -1.27 -9.97
CA GLY A 215 -12.51 -0.40 -8.92
C GLY A 215 -12.31 1.07 -9.28
N ALA A 216 -13.50 2.11 -9.46
CA ALA A 216 -13.75 3.47 -9.96
C ALA A 216 -14.04 4.41 -8.80
N PRO A 217 -14.14 6.12 -8.97
CA PRO A 217 -13.52 7.45 -8.92
C PRO A 217 -14.44 8.49 -8.27
N GLU A 218 -15.10 8.47 -6.93
CA GLU A 218 -15.39 9.90 -6.57
C GLU A 218 -15.75 9.98 -5.09
N GLU A 219 -14.70 10.06 -3.96
CA GLU A 219 -14.86 10.81 -2.70
C GLU A 219 -13.49 11.02 -2.04
N VAL A 220 -13.02 12.25 -1.87
CA VAL A 220 -11.93 12.94 -1.17
C VAL A 220 -12.23 12.95 0.34
N GLY A 221 -11.26 12.20 1.16
CA GLY A 221 -10.33 12.09 2.30
C GLY A 221 -10.80 12.89 3.52
N SER A 222 -12.16 12.83 3.80
CA SER A 222 -12.42 13.22 5.21
C SER A 222 -12.72 11.99 6.05
N GLY A 223 -12.16 10.69 5.53
CA GLY A 223 -12.47 9.48 6.32
C GLY A 223 -11.21 8.77 6.78
N PHE A 224 -10.00 9.29 6.24
CA PHE A 224 -8.84 8.43 6.52
C PHE A 224 -8.46 8.49 8.01
N GLY A 225 -8.63 9.70 8.64
CA GLY A 225 -8.44 9.77 10.11
C GLY A 225 -9.40 8.85 10.86
N GLN A 226 -10.59 8.80 10.45
CA GLN A 226 -11.59 7.95 11.14
C GLN A 226 -11.29 6.47 10.93
N LEU A 227 -11.01 6.18 9.66
CA LEU A 227 -10.60 4.78 9.43
C LEU A 227 -9.41 4.39 10.32
N THR A 228 -8.49 5.42 10.43
CA THR A 228 -7.32 5.13 11.30
C THR A 228 -7.79 4.89 12.74
N GLN A 229 -8.74 5.65 13.19
CA GLN A 229 -9.23 5.47 14.59
C GLN A 229 -9.92 4.12 14.74
N LEU A 230 -10.71 3.74 13.74
CA LEU A 230 -11.36 2.42 13.81
C LEU A 230 -10.32 1.29 13.90
N LEU A 231 -9.24 1.50 13.10
CA LEU A 231 -8.24 0.40 13.11
C LEU A 231 -7.46 0.40 14.42
N MET A 232 -7.35 1.58 15.07
CA MET A 232 -6.60 1.63 16.35
C MET A 232 -7.37 0.88 17.44
N GLY A 233 -8.70 0.58 17.20
CA GLY A 233 -9.46 -0.25 18.15
C GLY A 233 -9.09 -1.73 18.08
N LEU A 234 -8.27 -2.07 17.17
CA LEU A 234 -7.84 -3.48 17.06
C LEU A 234 -6.41 -3.66 17.57
N ALA A 235 -6.03 -4.88 17.87
CA ALA A 235 -4.66 -5.28 18.24
C ALA A 235 -4.08 -4.36 19.32
N GLY A 236 -5.03 -3.86 20.22
CA GLY A 236 -4.55 -3.04 21.36
C GLY A 236 -3.95 -1.71 20.89
N GLY A 237 -4.24 -1.32 19.58
CA GLY A 237 -3.76 0.00 19.09
C GLY A 237 -2.39 -0.07 18.43
N ARG A 238 -1.89 -1.30 18.25
CA ARG A 238 -0.56 -1.42 17.60
C ARG A 238 -0.73 -1.36 16.08
N VAL A 239 -0.60 -0.11 15.64
CA VAL A 239 -0.86 0.14 14.20
C VAL A 239 0.34 0.92 13.62
N VAL A 240 0.78 0.34 12.48
CA VAL A 240 1.80 1.08 11.70
C VAL A 240 1.24 1.37 10.30
N MET A 241 1.32 2.71 9.97
CA MET A 241 0.92 3.09 8.60
C MET A 241 2.16 3.34 7.72
N ALA A 242 2.08 2.75 6.46
CA ALA A 242 3.19 3.00 5.51
C ALA A 242 2.63 3.59 4.22
N LEU A 243 3.28 4.78 3.88
CA LEU A 243 2.76 5.49 2.69
C LEU A 243 3.00 4.66 1.42
N GLU A 244 1.90 4.46 0.49
CA GLU A 244 2.02 3.75 -0.80
C GLU A 244 1.85 4.75 -1.95
N GLY A 245 0.54 4.91 -2.48
CA GLY A 245 0.31 5.81 -3.64
C GLY A 245 -0.19 7.17 -3.17
N GLY A 246 -0.82 7.98 -4.03
CA GLY A 246 -1.26 9.36 -3.80
C GLY A 246 -0.35 10.36 -4.55
N HIS A 247 -0.97 11.10 -5.42
CA HIS A 247 -0.02 11.89 -6.24
C HIS A 247 -0.39 13.38 -6.18
N ASP A 248 -1.66 13.62 -5.75
CA ASP A 248 -1.98 15.04 -5.49
C ASP A 248 -1.42 15.49 -4.13
N LEU A 249 -0.58 16.47 -4.18
CA LEU A 249 0.20 16.82 -2.98
C LEU A 249 -0.71 17.33 -1.87
N THR A 250 -1.63 18.13 -2.25
CA THR A 250 -2.53 18.63 -1.19
C THR A 250 -3.31 17.48 -0.55
N ALA A 251 -3.81 16.64 -1.39
CA ALA A 251 -4.61 15.50 -0.86
C ALA A 251 -3.78 14.61 0.05
N ILE A 252 -2.58 14.22 -0.38
CA ILE A 252 -1.78 13.29 0.45
C ILE A 252 -1.28 14.02 1.71
N CYS A 253 -1.06 15.29 1.67
CA CYS A 253 -0.66 16.02 2.90
C CYS A 253 -1.85 16.09 3.87
N ASP A 254 -3.09 16.40 3.34
CA ASP A 254 -4.26 16.48 4.24
C ASP A 254 -4.55 15.10 4.86
N ALA A 255 -4.49 14.08 4.02
CA ALA A 255 -4.77 12.73 4.54
C ALA A 255 -3.70 12.30 5.57
N SER A 256 -2.44 12.60 5.20
CA SER A 256 -1.35 12.22 6.16
C SER A 256 -1.50 12.96 7.49
N GLU A 257 -1.80 14.23 7.39
CA GLU A 257 -2.00 14.99 8.64
C GLU A 257 -3.15 14.40 9.46
N ALA A 258 -4.25 14.07 8.82
CA ALA A 258 -5.40 13.49 9.53
C ALA A 258 -5.03 12.14 10.16
N CYS A 259 -4.35 11.32 9.44
CA CYS A 259 -3.97 10.00 9.98
C CYS A 259 -3.04 10.15 11.20
N VAL A 260 -2.05 11.04 11.02
CA VAL A 260 -1.10 11.17 12.16
C VAL A 260 -1.83 11.81 13.35
N SER A 261 -2.67 12.75 13.09
CA SER A 261 -3.45 13.32 14.21
C SER A 261 -4.27 12.23 14.91
N ALA A 262 -4.92 11.34 14.18
CA ALA A 262 -5.68 10.22 14.77
C ALA A 262 -4.78 9.30 15.59
N LEU A 263 -3.61 9.03 15.04
CA LEU A 263 -2.68 8.14 15.79
C LEU A 263 -2.27 8.79 17.11
N LEU A 264 -2.30 10.10 17.15
CA LEU A 264 -1.89 10.81 18.39
C LEU A 264 -3.08 10.96 19.33
N GLY A 265 -4.25 10.53 18.79
CA GLY A 265 -5.41 10.50 19.70
C GLY A 265 -6.21 11.80 19.59
N ASP A 266 -5.85 12.67 18.62
CA ASP A 266 -6.65 13.89 18.50
C ASP A 266 -8.05 13.55 17.97
N THR A 267 -9.06 14.09 18.59
CA THR A 267 -10.44 13.83 18.11
C THR A 267 -10.62 14.37 16.68
N CYS A 268 -10.91 13.44 15.75
CA CYS A 268 -11.22 13.86 14.37
C CYS A 268 -12.35 14.90 14.38
N ASP A 269 -12.01 16.24 14.20
CA ASP A 269 -13.00 17.37 14.19
C ASP A 269 -14.44 16.84 14.33
N SER A 270 -15.02 16.77 15.57
CA SER A 270 -16.47 16.68 15.87
C SER A 270 -17.31 17.19 14.70
N ILE A 271 -16.68 17.63 13.50
CA ILE A 271 -17.54 18.19 12.43
C ILE A 271 -17.71 17.14 11.31
N PHE A 272 -16.93 15.98 11.41
CA PHE A 272 -17.14 14.99 10.31
C PHE A 272 -18.21 13.99 10.75
N GLN A 273 -19.29 14.14 10.08
CA GLN A 273 -20.42 13.19 10.25
C GLN A 273 -20.48 12.24 9.04
N TRP A 274 -20.46 10.95 9.46
CA TRP A 274 -20.63 10.01 8.34
C TRP A 274 -21.82 10.44 7.45
N PRO A 275 -21.39 10.59 6.12
CA PRO A 275 -22.54 10.95 5.28
C PRO A 275 -23.73 9.99 5.51
N GLN A 276 -24.84 10.66 5.80
CA GLN A 276 -26.05 9.83 6.04
C GLN A 276 -26.60 9.30 4.70
N GLU A 277 -25.82 9.60 3.60
CA GLU A 277 -26.32 9.11 2.29
C GLU A 277 -25.99 7.62 2.11
N LYS A 278 -26.95 7.01 1.48
CA LYS A 278 -26.72 5.59 1.15
C LYS A 278 -25.63 5.45 0.08
N PRO A 279 -24.75 4.34 0.41
CA PRO A 279 -23.80 4.11 -0.68
C PRO A 279 -24.51 3.90 -2.02
N CYS A 280 -23.82 4.33 -3.07
CA CYS A 280 -24.46 4.14 -4.39
C CYS A 280 -24.70 2.65 -4.68
N PRO A 281 -25.59 2.29 -5.55
CA PRO A 281 -26.00 0.90 -5.83
C PRO A 281 -24.81 0.03 -6.24
N LYS A 282 -23.85 0.55 -6.96
CA LYS A 282 -22.69 -0.28 -7.35
C LYS A 282 -21.83 -0.64 -6.13
N ALA A 283 -21.64 0.37 -5.28
CA ALA A 283 -20.89 0.05 -4.05
C ALA A 283 -21.64 -1.00 -3.21
N CYS A 284 -22.96 -0.82 -3.16
CA CYS A 284 -23.75 -1.82 -2.39
C CYS A 284 -23.64 -3.20 -3.03
N ALA A 285 -23.79 -3.25 -4.33
CA ALA A 285 -23.68 -4.53 -5.03
C ALA A 285 -22.30 -5.17 -4.79
N SER A 286 -21.23 -4.34 -4.86
CA SER A 286 -19.87 -4.88 -4.59
C SER A 286 -19.78 -5.44 -3.16
N LEU A 287 -20.34 -4.74 -2.20
CA LEU A 287 -20.27 -5.21 -0.79
C LEU A 287 -21.08 -6.50 -0.62
N GLU A 288 -22.23 -6.50 -1.25
CA GLU A 288 -23.05 -7.73 -1.11
C GLU A 288 -22.35 -8.94 -1.71
N ARG A 289 -21.75 -8.69 -2.84
CA ARG A 289 -21.02 -9.80 -3.44
C ARG A 289 -19.89 -10.29 -2.52
N VAL A 290 -19.12 -9.33 -1.92
CA VAL A 290 -18.03 -9.73 -1.01
C VAL A 290 -18.62 -10.49 0.19
N ILE A 291 -19.77 -10.03 0.73
CA ILE A 291 -20.37 -10.67 1.93
C ILE A 291 -20.83 -12.08 1.55
N GLU A 292 -21.48 -12.13 0.40
CA GLU A 292 -21.93 -13.45 -0.06
C GLU A 292 -20.77 -14.44 -0.13
N ILE A 293 -19.63 -14.07 -0.69
CA ILE A 293 -18.51 -15.00 -0.87
C ILE A 293 -17.83 -15.27 0.48
N GLN A 294 -17.75 -14.20 1.29
CA GLN A 294 -16.90 -14.36 2.49
C GLN A 294 -17.72 -14.92 3.65
N SER A 295 -19.06 -14.94 3.58
CA SER A 295 -19.90 -15.44 4.69
C SER A 295 -19.66 -16.93 4.90
N LYS A 296 -19.10 -17.53 3.89
CA LYS A 296 -18.79 -18.97 4.07
C LYS A 296 -17.61 -19.18 5.01
N HIS A 297 -16.88 -18.12 5.21
CA HIS A 297 -15.64 -18.32 5.99
C HIS A 297 -15.67 -17.52 7.29
N TRP A 298 -16.65 -16.54 7.43
CA TRP A 298 -16.64 -15.66 8.63
C TRP A 298 -18.05 -15.63 9.22
N SER A 299 -18.10 -16.01 10.50
CA SER A 299 -19.42 -16.14 11.15
C SER A 299 -20.09 -14.77 11.31
N CYS A 300 -19.24 -13.75 11.44
CA CYS A 300 -19.83 -12.41 11.65
C CYS A 300 -20.60 -11.96 10.41
N LEU A 301 -20.45 -12.69 9.29
CA LEU A 301 -21.15 -12.25 8.06
C LEU A 301 -22.34 -13.17 7.78
N GLN A 302 -22.51 -14.25 8.49
CA GLN A 302 -23.57 -15.24 8.22
C GLN A 302 -24.90 -14.77 8.81
N ASN A 303 -24.87 -13.87 9.69
CA ASN A 303 -26.15 -13.45 10.32
C ASN A 303 -26.50 -12.02 9.91
N LEU A 304 -25.83 -11.69 8.75
CA LEU A 304 -26.18 -10.31 8.40
C LEU A 304 -27.51 -10.31 7.63
N PRO A 305 -28.56 -9.71 8.19
CA PRO A 305 -29.83 -9.67 7.43
C PRO A 305 -29.59 -9.26 5.97
N GLN A 306 -29.69 -10.26 4.95
CA GLN A 306 -29.70 -9.93 3.50
C GLN A 306 -30.20 -8.50 3.25
N THR A 307 -29.46 -7.50 3.61
CA THR A 307 -29.87 -6.11 3.30
C THR A 307 -30.62 -6.07 1.96
N SER A 308 -31.75 -6.89 1.67
CA SER A 308 -32.78 -6.32 0.77
C SER A 308 -33.32 -5.00 1.30
N GLY A 309 -32.41 -3.93 1.22
CA GLY A 309 -33.07 -2.61 1.31
C GLY A 309 -33.72 -2.37 2.67
N HIS A 310 -33.24 -2.77 3.81
CA HIS A 310 -33.89 -2.20 5.01
C HIS A 310 -32.97 -1.13 5.63
N SER A 311 -33.23 0.20 5.33
CA SER A 311 -33.84 1.36 6.01
C SER A 311 -33.12 1.69 7.31
N LEU A 312 -32.04 2.45 7.14
CA LEU A 312 -31.87 3.56 8.12
C LEU A 312 -32.32 4.88 7.48
N LEU A 313 -33.57 4.95 6.76
CA LEU A 313 -34.32 6.22 6.61
C LEU A 313 -35.03 6.24 5.26
N ASP A 314 -36.27 5.72 5.18
CA ASP A 314 -37.35 5.90 4.18
C ASP A 314 -37.42 7.37 3.71
N GLY A 315 -36.74 7.76 2.55
CA GLY A 315 -37.33 8.86 1.75
C GLY A 315 -37.30 8.52 0.25
N PRO A 316 -38.31 9.20 -0.58
CA PRO A 316 -38.93 8.77 -1.84
C PRO A 316 -37.94 8.86 -3.02
N LEU A 317 -37.97 7.78 -3.93
CA LEU A 317 -37.61 7.24 -5.26
C LEU A 317 -37.66 8.34 -6.32
N GLY A 318 -36.49 9.13 -6.38
CA GLY A 318 -36.31 9.84 -7.68
C GLY A 318 -34.83 10.05 -7.98
N ALA A 319 -34.03 9.04 -8.70
CA ALA A 319 -32.94 9.82 -9.37
C ALA A 319 -32.02 8.85 -10.12
N GLN A 320 -32.43 8.18 -11.13
CA GLN A 320 -31.63 7.35 -12.07
C GLN A 320 -30.63 8.20 -12.85
N GLY A 321 -30.55 9.57 -12.76
CA GLY A 321 -29.65 10.52 -13.45
C GLY A 321 -28.65 11.17 -12.49
N GLN A 322 -28.70 11.00 -11.18
CA GLN A 322 -27.86 11.51 -10.06
C GLN A 322 -26.87 10.43 -9.60
N SER A 323 -27.02 9.15 -10.01
CA SER A 323 -26.23 7.96 -9.59
C SER A 323 -25.03 7.77 -10.53
N GLU A 324 -25.11 8.20 -11.81
CA GLU A 324 -23.98 8.11 -12.77
C GLU A 324 -23.01 9.28 -12.58
N LYS A 325 -23.40 10.47 -12.23
CA LYS A 325 -22.59 11.66 -11.90
C LYS A 325 -21.92 11.50 -10.53
N ASP A 326 -22.55 10.84 -9.53
CA ASP A 326 -21.97 10.55 -8.19
C ASP A 326 -20.88 9.47 -8.28
N GLU A 327 -20.99 8.54 -9.29
CA GLU A 327 -20.00 7.50 -9.64
C GLU A 327 -18.75 8.12 -10.29
N ALA A 328 -18.93 8.92 -11.27
CA ALA A 328 -17.80 9.59 -11.97
C ALA A 328 -17.05 10.53 -11.00
N GLU A 329 -17.65 11.05 -10.00
CA GLU A 329 -17.06 11.99 -9.03
C GLU A 329 -16.28 11.25 -7.93
N THR A 330 -16.68 9.86 -7.44
CA THR A 330 -16.00 9.06 -6.43
C THR A 330 -14.72 8.42 -7.05
N VAL A 331 -14.72 8.04 -8.15
CA VAL A 331 -13.58 7.43 -8.92
C VAL A 331 -12.59 8.54 -9.33
N SER A 332 -12.91 9.74 -9.75
CA SER A 332 -12.07 10.90 -10.07
C SER A 332 -11.38 11.45 -8.81
N ALA A 333 -11.89 11.44 -7.51
CA ALA A 333 -11.29 11.85 -6.23
C ALA A 333 -10.25 10.84 -5.74
N MET A 334 -10.34 9.55 -5.93
CA MET A 334 -9.34 8.51 -5.55
C MET A 334 -8.28 8.38 -6.66
N ALA A 335 -8.70 8.72 -8.07
CA ALA A 335 -7.79 8.64 -9.23
C ALA A 335 -6.89 9.88 -9.29
N SER A 336 -7.34 11.20 -8.85
CA SER A 336 -6.44 12.36 -8.70
C SER A 336 -5.31 12.08 -7.72
N LEU A 337 -5.31 10.87 -7.11
CA LEU A 337 -4.22 10.30 -6.28
C LEU A 337 -3.43 9.25 -7.08
N SER A 338 -3.72 9.04 -8.48
CA SER A 338 -2.85 8.08 -9.21
C SER A 338 -3.21 8.12 -10.70
N VAL A 339 -2.14 7.74 -11.68
CA VAL A 339 -2.24 7.78 -13.16
C VAL A 339 -2.42 6.35 -13.66
N ASP A 340 -3.26 6.09 -14.91
CA ASP A 340 -3.66 4.85 -15.61
C ASP A 340 -2.51 4.35 -16.50
N VAL A 341 -2.06 2.94 -16.44
CA VAL A 341 -1.02 2.34 -17.32
C VAL A 341 -1.60 1.06 -17.91
N GLU A 342 -1.66 0.80 -19.26
CA GLU A 342 -2.16 -0.28 -20.14
C GLU A 342 -1.19 -1.48 -20.14
N GLN A 343 -1.74 -2.84 -19.96
CA GLN A 343 -1.04 -4.14 -19.88
C GLN A 343 -1.32 -4.95 -21.16
N PRO A 344 -0.41 -6.15 -21.49
CA PRO A 344 -0.82 -7.48 -22.02
C PRO A 344 -0.22 -8.61 -21.19
N GLY A 345 -1.09 -9.72 -20.76
CA GLY A 345 -1.70 -11.06 -20.63
C GLY A 345 -0.68 -12.12 -20.20
N SER A 346 -0.87 -12.84 -18.94
CA SER A 346 -0.23 -13.97 -18.24
C SER A 346 -1.14 -15.21 -18.30
N VAL A 347 -0.45 -16.43 -18.26
CA VAL A 347 -0.88 -17.80 -17.91
C VAL A 347 0.01 -18.31 -16.77
N PRO A 348 -0.49 -19.45 -15.81
CA PRO A 348 -0.37 -19.85 -14.39
C PRO A 348 0.42 -21.17 -14.24
N ASP A 349 1.04 -21.42 -13.06
CA ASP A 349 1.20 -21.83 -11.65
C ASP A 349 1.72 -23.27 -11.58
N ASN A 350 2.39 -23.66 -10.33
CA ASN A 350 1.99 -24.54 -9.21
C ASN A 350 3.22 -24.90 -8.38
N SER A 351 3.13 -24.88 -7.03
CA SER A 351 2.76 -25.59 -5.79
C SER A 351 3.97 -25.66 -4.85
N GLU A 352 3.72 -25.71 -3.39
CA GLU A 352 3.33 -26.26 -2.07
C GLU A 352 4.58 -26.53 -1.24
N SER A 353 4.57 -26.28 0.12
CA SER A 353 4.17 -26.70 1.48
C SER A 353 5.37 -26.55 2.43
N SER A 354 5.15 -26.29 3.80
CA SER A 354 4.75 -26.67 5.17
C SER A 354 5.87 -26.34 6.16
N ARG A 355 5.66 -25.89 7.39
CA ARG A 355 5.16 -25.90 8.79
C ARG A 355 6.30 -25.45 9.72
N SER A 356 6.01 -24.80 10.92
CA SER A 356 5.59 -24.92 12.33
C SER A 356 6.39 -23.93 13.19
N GLY A 357 5.84 -23.10 14.13
CA GLY A 357 5.30 -22.81 15.47
C GLY A 357 6.18 -21.77 16.19
N VAL A 358 5.53 -20.69 16.95
CA VAL A 358 5.41 -20.34 18.39
C VAL A 358 4.92 -18.88 18.47
N HIS A 359 3.72 -18.48 19.04
CA HIS A 359 2.67 -17.53 19.38
C HIS A 359 3.22 -16.35 20.21
N CYS A 360 3.35 -15.17 19.49
CA CYS A 360 3.59 -13.79 19.93
C CYS A 360 2.47 -12.89 19.39
N GLY A 361 1.53 -12.46 20.27
CA GLY A 361 0.40 -11.52 20.28
C GLY A 361 0.20 -10.82 18.93
N ASP A 362 -1.15 -10.43 18.51
CA ASP A 362 -1.74 -9.93 17.25
C ASP A 362 -1.25 -8.51 16.94
N HIS A 363 -0.69 -8.23 15.66
CA HIS A 363 -0.14 -6.94 15.18
C HIS A 363 -0.85 -6.55 13.88
N LEU A 364 -1.07 -5.15 13.76
CA LEU A 364 -1.78 -4.65 12.56
C LEU A 364 -0.84 -3.71 11.78
N ILE A 365 -0.62 -4.03 10.45
CA ILE A 365 0.09 -3.06 9.57
C ILE A 365 -0.91 -2.54 8.52
N ALA A 366 -1.14 -1.23 8.57
CA ALA A 366 -2.02 -0.62 7.54
C ALA A 366 -1.19 0.10 6.47
N SER A 367 -1.48 -0.23 5.16
CA SER A 367 -0.76 0.37 4.02
C SER A 367 -1.62 1.47 3.37
N LEU A 368 -1.13 2.67 3.43
CA LEU A 368 -1.78 3.86 2.86
C LEU A 368 -1.13 4.22 1.52
#